data_AF-A0A7C1P104-F1
#
_entry.id   AF-A0A7C1P104-F1
#
_cell.length_a   1.000
_cell.length_b   1.000
_cell.length_c   1.000
_cell.angle_alpha   90.00
_cell.angle_beta   90.00
_cell.angle_gamma   90.00
#
_symmetry.space_group_name_H-M   'P 1'
#
loop_
_entity.id
_entity.type
_entity.pdbx_description
1 polymer ?
#
loop_
_entity_poly.entity_id
_entity_poly.type
_entity_poly.pdbx_seq_one_letter_code
_entity_poly.pdbx_strand_id
1 'polypeptide(L)'
;LGGGHGGHNGLKDTIKALGNSRDFARLRIGIGHPGHASEVVNFVLRKAPQSEQQLINQSIDDAIRAMPLVATGQWNSAMKELHSQ
;
A
#
# COMPACT_ATOMS: atom_id res chain seq x y z
N LEU A 1 2.48 13.45 3.36
CA LEU A 1 1.13 12.84 3.26
C LEU A 1 0.54 13.21 1.92
N GLY A 2 -0.38 12.42 1.36
CA GLY A 2 -0.96 12.69 0.04
C GLY A 2 -0.37 11.88 -1.11
N GLY A 3 -0.62 12.36 -2.34
CA GLY A 3 -0.27 11.69 -3.60
C GLY A 3 -1.49 11.33 -4.46
N GLY A 4 -1.26 10.94 -5.72
CA GLY A 4 -2.31 10.47 -6.62
C GLY A 4 -2.81 9.05 -6.30
N HIS A 5 -3.82 8.59 -7.03
CA HIS A 5 -4.34 7.23 -6.91
C HIS A 5 -3.50 6.17 -7.65
N GLY A 6 -2.58 6.58 -8.53
CA GLY A 6 -1.63 5.67 -9.21
C GLY A 6 -2.31 4.55 -10.00
N GLY A 7 -3.45 4.83 -10.64
CA GLY A 7 -4.26 3.82 -11.33
C GLY A 7 -5.13 2.92 -10.43
N HIS A 8 -5.02 3.01 -9.10
CA HIS A 8 -5.83 2.21 -8.17
C HIS A 8 -7.26 2.76 -8.06
N ASN A 9 -8.23 2.01 -8.60
CA ASN A 9 -9.63 2.45 -8.67
C ASN A 9 -10.25 2.70 -7.28
N GLY A 10 -9.91 1.90 -6.27
CA GLY A 10 -10.38 2.15 -4.90
C GLY A 10 -9.87 3.48 -4.32
N LEU A 11 -8.62 3.87 -4.63
CA LEU A 11 -8.08 5.14 -4.13
C LEU A 11 -8.68 6.32 -4.88
N LYS A 12 -8.95 6.15 -6.19
CA LYS A 12 -9.66 7.14 -7.00
C LYS A 12 -11.05 7.44 -6.39
N ASP A 13 -11.76 6.40 -5.99
CA ASP A 13 -13.08 6.54 -5.37
C ASP A 13 -13.01 7.15 -3.96
N THR A 14 -12.06 6.71 -3.11
CA THR A 14 -11.83 7.32 -1.79
C THR A 14 -11.54 8.83 -1.89
N ILE A 15 -10.66 9.24 -2.81
CA ILE A 15 -10.35 10.67 -3.02
C ILE A 15 -11.62 11.44 -3.41
N LYS A 16 -12.43 10.88 -4.32
CA LYS A 16 -13.69 11.49 -4.75
C LYS A 16 -14.66 11.64 -3.58
N ALA A 17 -14.83 10.58 -2.78
CA ALA A 17 -15.71 10.55 -1.62
C ALA A 17 -15.30 11.54 -0.53
N LEU A 18 -14.00 11.81 -0.39
CA LEU A 18 -13.44 12.79 0.54
C LEU A 18 -13.39 14.22 -0.05
N GLY A 19 -14.26 14.55 -1.01
CA GLY A 19 -14.35 15.90 -1.57
C GLY A 19 -13.15 16.30 -2.42
N ASN A 20 -12.58 15.35 -3.17
CA ASN A 20 -11.31 15.49 -3.90
C ASN A 20 -10.08 15.73 -3.00
N SER A 21 -10.21 15.57 -1.68
CA SER A 21 -9.07 15.61 -0.77
C SER A 21 -8.18 14.39 -0.99
N ARG A 22 -6.87 14.65 -1.00
CA ARG A 22 -5.84 13.62 -1.07
C ARG A 22 -5.11 13.46 0.26
N ASP A 23 -5.49 14.24 1.28
CA ASP A 23 -4.73 14.45 2.51
C ASP A 23 -4.97 13.35 3.54
N PHE A 24 -4.74 12.12 3.11
CA PHE A 24 -4.80 10.94 3.97
C PHE A 24 -3.55 10.07 3.79
N ALA A 25 -3.17 9.40 4.87
CA ALA A 25 -2.05 8.47 4.89
C ALA A 25 -2.39 7.19 4.11
N ARG A 26 -1.36 6.55 3.54
CA ARG A 26 -1.48 5.26 2.85
C ARG A 26 -0.36 4.35 3.33
N LEU A 27 -0.71 3.13 3.71
CA LEU A 27 0.23 2.01 3.77
C LEU A 27 0.24 1.34 2.39
N ARG A 28 1.42 1.25 1.77
CA ARG A 28 1.58 0.69 0.42
C ARG A 28 2.19 -0.70 0.53
N ILE A 29 1.38 -1.74 0.33
CA ILE A 29 1.85 -3.12 0.27
C ILE A 29 2.22 -3.45 -1.18
N GLY A 30 3.48 -3.85 -1.39
CA GLY A 30 3.99 -4.20 -2.72
C GLY A 30 3.47 -5.58 -3.17
N ILE A 31 2.93 -5.64 -4.39
CA ILE A 31 2.48 -6.90 -5.02
C ILE A 31 3.21 -7.19 -6.35
N GLY A 32 4.19 -6.36 -6.73
CA GLY A 32 4.85 -6.42 -8.04
C GLY A 32 4.04 -5.75 -9.17
N HIS A 33 4.48 -5.94 -10.41
CA HIS A 33 3.83 -5.43 -11.63
C HIS A 33 4.06 -6.42 -12.79
N PRO A 34 3.05 -6.71 -13.63
CA PRO A 34 3.16 -7.71 -14.71
C PRO A 34 4.00 -7.27 -15.93
N GLY A 35 4.79 -6.20 -15.82
CA GLY A 35 5.52 -5.59 -16.95
C GLY A 35 4.65 -4.78 -17.92
N HIS A 36 3.46 -5.24 -18.29
CA HIS A 36 2.58 -4.57 -19.26
C HIS A 36 1.27 -4.07 -18.64
N ALA A 37 0.85 -2.86 -19.03
CA ALA A 37 -0.36 -2.23 -18.51
C ALA A 37 -1.65 -3.01 -18.83
N SER A 38 -1.70 -3.69 -19.98
CA SER A 38 -2.84 -4.51 -20.40
C SER A 38 -3.08 -5.73 -19.51
N GLU A 39 -2.07 -6.18 -18.78
CA GLU A 39 -2.15 -7.37 -17.92
C GLU A 39 -2.52 -7.04 -16.47
N VAL A 40 -2.51 -5.75 -16.08
CA VAL A 40 -2.69 -5.29 -14.70
C VAL A 40 -4.02 -5.77 -14.11
N VAL A 41 -5.11 -5.70 -14.87
CA VAL A 41 -6.44 -6.11 -14.37
C VAL A 41 -6.45 -7.58 -13.94
N ASN A 42 -5.94 -8.47 -14.78
CA ASN A 42 -5.87 -9.89 -14.46
C ASN A 42 -4.86 -10.18 -13.34
N PHE A 43 -3.76 -9.42 -13.32
CA PHE A 43 -2.71 -9.56 -12.31
C PHE A 43 -3.22 -9.27 -10.88
N VAL A 44 -4.02 -8.21 -10.69
CA VAL A 44 -4.51 -7.82 -9.36
C VAL A 44 -5.71 -8.66 -8.87
N LEU A 45 -6.39 -9.36 -9.77
CA LEU A 45 -7.57 -10.18 -9.45
C LEU A 45 -7.25 -11.66 -9.22
N ARG A 46 -6.07 -12.13 -9.61
CA ARG A 46 -5.64 -13.52 -9.39
C ARG A 46 -4.95 -13.68 -8.04
N LYS A 47 -4.90 -14.93 -7.57
CA LYS A 47 -4.09 -15.31 -6.40
C LYS A 47 -2.60 -15.20 -6.72
N ALA A 48 -1.82 -14.64 -5.80
CA ALA A 48 -0.36 -14.61 -5.89
C ALA A 48 0.25 -16.03 -5.79
N PRO A 49 1.36 -16.32 -6.49
CA PRO A 49 2.18 -17.49 -6.23
C PRO A 49 2.60 -17.57 -4.76
N GLN A 50 2.85 -18.78 -4.25
CA GLN A 50 3.16 -18.98 -2.83
C GLN A 50 4.37 -18.17 -2.35
N SER A 51 5.43 -18.08 -3.17
CA SER A 51 6.63 -17.29 -2.86
C SER A 51 6.32 -15.80 -2.74
N GLU A 52 5.53 -15.23 -3.65
CA GLU A 52 5.11 -13.83 -3.59
C GLU A 52 4.16 -13.59 -2.41
N GLN A 53 3.24 -14.51 -2.14
CA GLN A 53 2.33 -14.41 -1.00
C GLN A 53 3.10 -14.38 0.34
N GLN A 54 4.18 -15.15 0.47
CA GLN A 54 5.04 -15.11 1.66
C GLN A 54 5.68 -13.73 1.85
N LEU A 55 6.17 -13.11 0.78
CA LEU A 55 6.74 -11.76 0.83
C LEU A 55 5.68 -10.69 1.17
N ILE A 56 4.47 -10.83 0.63
CA ILE A 56 3.34 -9.96 0.96
C ILE A 56 3.00 -10.09 2.44
N ASN A 57 2.92 -11.31 2.97
CA ASN A 57 2.63 -11.55 4.39
C ASN A 57 3.72 -10.96 5.28
N GLN A 58 5.00 -11.15 4.94
CA GLN A 58 6.11 -10.54 5.67
C GLN A 58 6.00 -9.01 5.68
N SER A 59 5.67 -8.40 4.55
CA SER A 59 5.47 -6.95 4.44
C SER A 59 4.32 -6.45 5.32
N ILE A 60 3.26 -7.26 5.48
CA ILE A 60 2.14 -6.96 6.38
C ILE A 60 2.59 -7.07 7.84
N ASP A 61 3.32 -8.11 8.21
CA ASP A 61 3.84 -8.29 9.57
C ASP A 61 4.76 -7.13 9.98
N ASP A 62 5.62 -6.69 9.07
CA ASP A 62 6.51 -5.53 9.27
C ASP A 62 5.70 -4.23 9.47
N ALA A 63 4.64 -4.03 8.69
CA ALA A 63 3.75 -2.89 8.85
C ALA A 63 2.96 -2.92 10.17
N ILE A 64 2.57 -4.11 10.64
CA ILE A 64 1.92 -4.29 11.94
C ILE A 64 2.87 -3.90 13.07
N ARG A 65 4.15 -4.27 12.99
CA ARG A 65 5.17 -3.89 13.99
C ARG A 65 5.31 -2.37 14.13
N ALA A 66 5.25 -1.63 13.03
CA ALA A 66 5.31 -0.16 13.03
C ALA A 66 3.97 0.54 13.40
N MET A 67 2.85 -0.19 13.48
CA MET A 67 1.52 0.39 13.68
C MET A 67 1.34 1.19 14.99
N PRO A 68 1.96 0.83 16.13
CA PRO A 68 1.88 1.64 17.35
C PRO A 68 2.43 3.07 17.17
N LEU A 69 3.50 3.23 16.37
CA LEU A 69 4.05 4.55 16.04
C LEU A 69 3.10 5.35 15.14
N VAL A 70 2.42 4.68 14.20
CA VAL A 70 1.38 5.29 13.36
C VAL A 70 0.20 5.77 14.21
N ALA A 71 -0.28 4.93 15.13
CA ALA A 71 -1.42 5.25 15.99
C ALA A 71 -1.16 6.45 16.92
N THR A 72 0.11 6.68 17.29
CA THR A 72 0.53 7.83 18.11
C THR A 72 0.96 9.04 17.29
N GLY A 73 0.83 8.99 15.96
CA GLY A 73 1.19 10.09 15.06
C GLY A 73 2.69 10.30 14.86
N GLN A 74 3.53 9.37 15.30
CA GLN A 74 4.99 9.39 15.15
C GLN A 74 5.42 8.94 13.75
N TRP A 75 4.96 9.66 12.73
CA TRP A 75 5.11 9.27 11.32
C TRP A 75 6.55 9.08 10.86
N ASN A 76 7.47 9.96 11.28
CA ASN A 76 8.88 9.84 10.90
C ASN A 76 9.52 8.58 11.47
N SER A 77 9.22 8.25 12.74
CA SER A 77 9.69 7.03 13.39
C SER A 77 9.08 5.79 12.74
N ALA A 78 7.77 5.81 12.47
CA ALA A 78 7.07 4.71 11.79
C ALA A 78 7.66 4.42 10.40
N MET A 79 7.89 5.47 9.59
CA MET A 79 8.51 5.32 8.28
C MET A 79 9.95 4.83 8.37
N LYS A 80 10.73 5.34 9.33
CA LYS A 80 12.10 4.87 9.54
C LYS A 80 12.14 3.39 9.86
N GLU A 81 11.29 2.93 10.78
CA GLU A 81 11.23 1.53 11.19
C GLU A 81 10.78 0.63 10.03
N LEU A 82 9.74 1.01 9.30
CA LEU A 82 9.20 0.20 8.21
C LEU A 82 10.12 0.18 6.97
N HIS A 83 10.75 1.30 6.61
CA HIS A 83 11.56 1.40 5.39
C HIS A 83 13.03 0.96 5.57
N SER A 84 13.41 0.52 6.77
CA SER A 84 14.74 -0.03 7.06
C SER A 84 14.75 -1.54 7.27
N GLN A 85 13.61 -2.22 7.05
CA GLN A 85 13.53 -3.68 7.08
C GLN A 85 14.21 -4.29 5.84
#